data_AF-A0A1Q3SJR2-F1
#
_entry.id   AF-A0A1Q3SJR2-F1
#
_cell.length_a   1.000
_cell.length_b   1.000
_cell.length_c   1.000
_cell.angle_alpha   90.00
_cell.angle_beta   90.00
_cell.angle_gamma   90.00
#
_symmetry.space_group_name_H-M   'P 1'
#
loop_
_entity.id
_entity.type
_entity.pdbx_description
1 polymer ?
#
loop_
_entity_poly.entity_id
_entity_poly.type
_entity_poly.pdbx_seq_one_letter_code
_entity_poly.pdbx_strand_id
1 'polypeptide(L)'
;MDFFFNDEPLGGGETVTMLKEKIGPFFEVVEENLKGSHASGRALELDLVARPKEALVKDGFTNSLVGFTLRNPLSGPGAFRDVPRKAKELIDLAHTKFGNHGALPLILVYPGFFAHMRREQLQKLGEGAGVFERVMGQFNIGELKVEGKNLVVMYNGARYWDSVFGVNADRQYNFSPLVF
;
A
#
# COMPACT_ATOMS: atom_id res chain seq x y z
N MET A 1 -20.80 -10.79 -9.06
CA MET A 1 -20.68 -9.33 -9.21
C MET A 1 -19.22 -9.03 -8.98
N ASP A 2 -18.47 -9.06 -10.08
CA ASP A 2 -17.01 -8.94 -10.09
C ASP A 2 -16.68 -7.45 -10.11
N PHE A 3 -16.36 -6.89 -8.94
CA PHE A 3 -16.05 -5.48 -8.78
C PHE A 3 -14.58 -5.25 -9.01
N PHE A 4 -14.21 -5.11 -10.28
CA PHE A 4 -12.95 -4.51 -10.65
C PHE A 4 -12.93 -3.07 -10.13
N PHE A 5 -11.84 -2.69 -9.45
CA PHE A 5 -11.37 -1.31 -9.55
C PHE A 5 -11.10 -1.12 -11.05
N ASN A 6 -12.13 -0.69 -11.80
CA ASN A 6 -12.03 -0.49 -13.24
C ASN A 6 -10.81 0.42 -13.51
N ASP A 7 -10.20 0.24 -14.67
CA ASP A 7 -9.02 0.95 -15.17
C ASP A 7 -9.20 2.49 -15.30
N GLU A 8 -10.28 3.04 -14.75
CA GLU A 8 -10.52 4.48 -14.67
C GLU A 8 -10.07 5.04 -13.30
N PRO A 9 -9.41 6.21 -13.29
CA PRO A 9 -9.11 6.91 -12.06
C PRO A 9 -10.43 7.38 -11.43
N LEU A 10 -10.99 6.55 -10.55
CA LEU A 10 -12.12 6.92 -9.72
C LEU A 10 -11.73 8.16 -8.89
N GLY A 11 -12.56 9.20 -8.94
CA GLY A 11 -12.33 10.46 -8.23
C GLY A 11 -12.11 10.20 -6.73
N GLY A 12 -11.17 10.94 -6.12
CA GLY A 12 -10.60 10.60 -4.81
C GLY A 12 -11.61 10.30 -3.67
N GLY A 13 -12.78 10.96 -3.65
CA GLY A 13 -13.78 10.78 -2.60
C GLY A 13 -14.55 9.44 -2.63
N GLU A 14 -14.92 8.95 -3.83
CA GLU A 14 -15.62 7.66 -3.96
C GLU A 14 -14.67 6.50 -3.67
N THR A 15 -13.42 6.62 -4.11
CA THR A 15 -12.39 5.59 -3.92
C THR A 15 -12.02 5.39 -2.45
N VAL A 16 -11.92 6.48 -1.68
CA VAL A 16 -11.70 6.41 -0.22
C VAL A 16 -12.89 5.72 0.46
N THR A 17 -14.11 6.05 0.08
CA THR A 17 -15.32 5.44 0.66
C THR A 17 -15.35 3.93 0.43
N MET A 18 -15.13 3.50 -0.82
CA MET A 18 -15.05 2.08 -1.16
C MET A 18 -13.91 1.35 -0.44
N LEU A 19 -12.76 2.01 -0.30
CA LEU A 19 -11.63 1.45 0.44
C LEU A 19 -12.01 1.19 1.89
N LYS A 20 -12.63 2.17 2.56
CA LYS A 20 -13.10 2.04 3.95
C LYS A 20 -14.07 0.89 4.12
N GLU A 21 -15.02 0.72 3.22
CA GLU A 21 -15.96 -0.41 3.25
C GLU A 21 -15.25 -1.76 3.13
N LYS A 22 -14.25 -1.86 2.24
CA LYS A 22 -13.51 -3.11 2.02
C LYS A 22 -12.57 -3.46 3.18
N ILE A 23 -11.85 -2.48 3.74
CA ILE A 23 -10.90 -2.74 4.82
C ILE A 23 -11.56 -2.72 6.20
N GLY A 24 -12.75 -2.14 6.34
CA GLY A 24 -13.48 -1.97 7.59
C GLY A 24 -13.68 -3.25 8.42
N PRO A 25 -13.86 -4.45 7.83
CA PRO A 25 -13.87 -5.69 8.60
C PRO A 25 -12.57 -5.98 9.37
N PHE A 26 -11.43 -5.47 8.89
CA PHE A 26 -10.09 -5.79 9.39
C PHE A 26 -9.38 -4.61 10.06
N PHE A 27 -9.75 -3.39 9.67
CA PHE A 27 -9.12 -2.15 10.14
C PHE A 27 -10.18 -1.18 10.68
N GLU A 28 -9.79 -0.41 11.69
CA GLU A 28 -10.54 0.74 12.19
C GLU A 28 -9.88 2.02 11.66
N VAL A 29 -10.62 2.81 10.89
CA VAL A 29 -10.12 4.09 10.36
C VAL A 29 -10.02 5.09 11.50
N VAL A 30 -8.83 5.69 11.65
CA VAL A 30 -8.52 6.66 12.70
C VAL A 30 -8.60 8.08 12.16
N GLU A 31 -8.09 8.31 10.95
CA GLU A 31 -8.01 9.65 10.36
C GLU A 31 -7.99 9.58 8.82
N GLU A 32 -8.47 10.63 8.15
CA GLU A 32 -8.51 10.77 6.69
C GLU A 32 -7.81 12.06 6.24
N ASN A 33 -7.20 12.06 5.05
CA ASN A 33 -6.55 13.23 4.44
C ASN A 33 -5.52 13.91 5.36
N LEU A 34 -4.65 13.07 5.94
CA LEU A 34 -3.69 13.50 6.95
C LEU A 34 -2.47 14.14 6.30
N LYS A 35 -2.24 15.41 6.63
CA LYS A 35 -1.05 16.16 6.19
C LYS A 35 0.14 15.82 7.07
N GLY A 36 1.31 15.70 6.43
CA GLY A 36 2.57 15.42 7.08
C GLY A 36 3.69 16.33 6.60
N SER A 37 4.74 16.38 7.41
CA SER A 37 5.93 17.20 7.18
C SER A 37 7.11 16.30 6.84
N HIS A 38 7.55 16.35 5.57
CA HIS A 38 8.75 15.63 5.13
C HIS A 38 10.01 16.41 5.49
N ALA A 39 11.13 15.74 5.74
CA ALA A 39 12.41 16.36 6.09
C ALA A 39 12.92 17.38 5.05
N SER A 40 12.47 17.26 3.79
CA SER A 40 12.77 18.23 2.72
C SER A 40 11.93 19.52 2.79
N GLY A 41 11.11 19.74 3.83
CA GLY A 41 10.19 20.87 3.95
C GLY A 41 8.94 20.80 3.06
N ARG A 42 8.72 19.68 2.35
CA ARG A 42 7.50 19.48 1.54
C ARG A 42 6.36 19.00 2.43
N ALA A 43 5.17 19.57 2.22
CA ALA A 43 3.93 19.02 2.75
C ALA A 43 3.50 17.84 1.88
N LEU A 44 3.35 16.66 2.49
CA LEU A 44 2.81 15.46 1.84
C LEU A 44 1.52 15.05 2.54
N GLU A 45 0.69 14.26 1.87
CA GLU A 45 -0.65 13.93 2.34
C GLU A 45 -0.91 12.43 2.19
N LEU A 46 -1.50 11.84 3.22
CA LEU A 46 -1.88 10.45 3.28
C LEU A 46 -3.41 10.35 3.26
N ASP A 47 -3.94 9.44 2.45
CA ASP A 47 -5.39 9.35 2.24
C ASP A 47 -6.11 8.84 3.50
N LEU A 48 -5.55 7.81 4.17
CA LEU A 48 -6.13 7.25 5.39
C LEU A 48 -5.06 6.75 6.36
N VAL A 49 -5.36 6.84 7.66
CA VAL A 49 -4.66 6.12 8.73
C VAL A 49 -5.65 5.16 9.36
N ALA A 50 -5.25 3.90 9.53
CA ALA A 50 -6.09 2.91 10.18
C ALA A 50 -5.30 2.04 11.16
N ARG A 51 -6.02 1.55 12.16
CA ARG A 51 -5.54 0.61 13.18
C ARG A 51 -6.00 -0.81 12.83
N PRO A 52 -5.11 -1.80 12.80
CA PRO A 52 -5.48 -3.22 12.75
C PRO A 52 -6.43 -3.58 13.90
N LYS A 53 -7.57 -4.22 13.60
CA LYS A 53 -8.48 -4.71 14.64
C LYS A 53 -7.85 -5.88 15.41
N GLU A 54 -8.31 -6.11 16.62
CA GLU A 54 -7.75 -7.13 17.52
C GLU A 54 -7.68 -8.53 16.89
N ALA A 55 -8.71 -8.93 16.10
CA ALA A 55 -8.70 -10.20 15.38
C ALA A 55 -7.52 -10.30 14.39
N LEU A 56 -7.26 -9.23 13.64
CA LEU A 56 -6.16 -9.17 12.68
C LEU A 56 -4.79 -9.23 13.39
N VAL A 57 -4.67 -8.57 14.55
CA VAL A 57 -3.46 -8.62 15.39
C VAL A 57 -3.23 -10.02 15.97
N LYS A 58 -4.29 -10.70 16.43
CA LYS A 58 -4.23 -12.09 16.91
C LYS A 58 -3.78 -13.07 15.83
N ASP A 59 -4.13 -12.79 14.57
CA ASP A 59 -3.69 -13.56 13.41
C ASP A 59 -2.23 -13.27 13.01
N GLY A 60 -1.50 -12.44 13.76
CA GLY A 60 -0.07 -12.18 13.57
C GLY A 60 0.24 -10.89 12.82
N PHE A 61 -0.76 -10.05 12.53
CA PHE A 61 -0.52 -8.76 11.90
C PHE A 61 0.07 -7.77 12.92
N THR A 62 0.84 -6.79 12.43
CA THR A 62 1.41 -5.75 13.28
C THR A 62 0.33 -5.02 14.11
N ASN A 63 0.62 -4.68 15.37
CA ASN A 63 -0.26 -3.85 16.20
C ASN A 63 0.03 -2.34 16.03
N SER A 64 0.60 -1.95 14.88
CA SER A 64 0.94 -0.56 14.58
C SER A 64 -0.14 0.09 13.74
N LEU A 65 -0.27 1.41 13.82
CA LEU A 65 -1.03 2.17 12.82
C LEU A 65 -0.41 1.97 11.44
N VAL A 66 -1.27 1.96 10.42
CA VAL A 66 -0.88 1.79 9.02
C VAL A 66 -1.46 2.93 8.20
N GLY A 67 -0.64 3.50 7.32
CA GLY A 67 -1.09 4.48 6.35
C GLY A 67 -1.54 3.81 5.06
N PHE A 68 -2.67 4.22 4.51
CA PHE A 68 -3.12 3.80 3.19
C PHE A 68 -3.01 4.97 2.22
N THR A 69 -2.52 4.69 1.01
CA THR A 69 -2.57 5.66 -0.07
C THR A 69 -3.13 5.06 -1.35
N LEU A 70 -3.97 5.85 -2.03
CA LEU A 70 -4.68 5.52 -3.26
C LEU A 70 -3.95 6.01 -4.52
N ARG A 71 -2.76 6.59 -4.36
CA ARG A 71 -1.98 7.17 -5.46
C ARG A 71 -1.56 6.06 -6.42
N ASN A 72 -2.35 5.83 -7.48
CA ASN A 72 -2.00 4.91 -8.56
C ASN A 72 -0.66 5.35 -9.16
N PRO A 73 0.39 4.54 -9.05
CA PRO A 73 1.71 4.98 -9.46
C PRO A 73 1.85 5.05 -10.99
N LEU A 74 1.14 4.23 -11.76
CA LEU A 74 1.49 3.99 -13.17
C LEU A 74 0.26 3.85 -14.08
N SER A 75 -0.20 4.95 -14.68
CA SER A 75 -1.21 4.92 -15.76
C SER A 75 -0.69 5.63 -17.01
N GLY A 76 -0.79 4.98 -18.17
CA GLY A 76 -0.57 5.59 -19.48
C GLY A 76 0.73 5.22 -20.22
N PRO A 77 0.89 5.67 -21.48
CA PRO A 77 2.07 5.39 -22.30
C PRO A 77 3.33 6.00 -21.68
N GLY A 78 4.34 5.17 -21.41
CA GLY A 78 5.60 5.62 -20.78
C GLY A 78 5.68 5.43 -19.27
N ALA A 79 4.64 4.86 -18.64
CA ALA A 79 4.60 4.53 -17.21
C ALA A 79 5.89 3.89 -16.66
N PHE A 80 6.54 3.03 -17.44
CA PHE A 80 7.80 2.41 -17.04
C PHE A 80 8.92 3.42 -16.71
N ARG A 81 9.00 4.53 -17.46
CA ARG A 81 10.04 5.57 -17.24
C ARG A 81 9.81 6.34 -15.94
N ASP A 82 8.58 6.35 -15.42
CA ASP A 82 8.19 7.05 -14.20
C ASP A 82 8.32 6.21 -12.93
N VAL A 83 8.61 4.90 -13.05
CA VAL A 83 8.76 3.99 -11.90
C VAL A 83 9.72 4.54 -10.83
N PRO A 84 10.94 5.02 -11.16
CA PRO A 84 11.86 5.54 -10.14
C PRO A 84 11.31 6.78 -9.44
N ARG A 85 10.66 7.68 -10.18
CA ARG A 85 10.05 8.90 -9.63
C ARG A 85 8.92 8.55 -8.67
N LYS A 86 8.08 7.58 -9.03
CA LYS A 86 6.94 7.12 -8.21
C LYS A 86 7.38 6.35 -6.98
N ALA A 87 8.39 5.50 -7.11
CA ALA A 87 9.03 4.87 -5.98
C ALA A 87 9.55 5.92 -4.99
N LYS A 88 10.23 6.95 -5.50
CA LYS A 88 10.69 8.07 -4.67
C LYS A 88 9.53 8.78 -3.96
N GLU A 89 8.44 9.09 -4.66
CA GLU A 89 7.26 9.73 -4.04
C GLU A 89 6.71 8.91 -2.87
N LEU A 90 6.61 7.58 -3.00
CA LEU A 90 6.17 6.71 -1.93
C LEU A 90 7.18 6.56 -0.80
N ILE A 91 8.48 6.48 -1.12
CA ILE A 91 9.54 6.46 -0.12
C ILE A 91 9.52 7.76 0.69
N ASP A 92 9.43 8.92 0.04
CA ASP A 92 9.30 10.21 0.73
C ASP A 92 8.05 10.22 1.63
N LEU A 93 6.93 9.65 1.17
CA LEU A 93 5.72 9.54 1.96
C LEU A 93 5.92 8.63 3.19
N ALA A 94 6.60 7.49 3.05
CA ALA A 94 6.89 6.57 4.17
C ALA A 94 7.84 7.20 5.21
N HIS A 95 8.66 8.17 4.80
CA HIS A 95 9.58 8.91 5.67
C HIS A 95 8.99 10.24 6.16
N THR A 96 7.70 10.49 5.93
CA THR A 96 7.02 11.71 6.38
C THR A 96 6.46 11.53 7.78
N LYS A 97 6.60 12.56 8.63
CA LYS A 97 5.96 12.59 9.94
C LYS A 97 4.56 13.15 9.81
N PHE A 98 3.56 12.38 10.21
CA PHE A 98 2.14 12.74 10.10
C PHE A 98 1.55 13.09 11.47
N GLY A 99 1.50 14.38 11.78
CA GLY A 99 0.99 14.88 13.07
C GLY A 99 1.64 14.16 14.26
N ASN A 100 0.80 13.64 15.15
CA ASN A 100 1.23 12.90 16.34
C ASN A 100 1.48 11.39 16.09
N HIS A 101 1.28 10.91 14.86
CA HIS A 101 1.42 9.49 14.53
C HIS A 101 2.84 9.11 14.12
N GLY A 102 3.71 10.10 13.86
CA GLY A 102 5.08 9.87 13.40
C GLY A 102 5.12 9.38 11.95
N ALA A 103 6.15 8.61 11.60
CA ALA A 103 6.21 7.89 10.32
C ALA A 103 5.39 6.60 10.42
N LEU A 104 4.75 6.20 9.32
CA LEU A 104 3.85 5.05 9.28
C LEU A 104 4.32 4.04 8.22
N PRO A 105 4.19 2.73 8.46
CA PRO A 105 4.26 1.76 7.37
C PRO A 105 3.12 2.04 6.40
N LEU A 106 3.39 1.92 5.10
CA LEU A 106 2.45 2.30 4.06
C LEU A 106 1.92 1.08 3.33
N ILE A 107 0.61 1.07 3.10
CA ILE A 107 -0.07 0.18 2.17
C ILE A 107 -0.51 1.02 0.97
N LEU A 108 0.11 0.76 -0.17
CA LEU A 108 -0.38 1.23 -1.45
C LEU A 108 -1.63 0.43 -1.82
N VAL A 109 -2.75 1.11 -2.03
CA VAL A 109 -3.99 0.47 -2.42
C VAL A 109 -4.01 0.33 -3.94
N TYR A 110 -4.40 -0.86 -4.41
CA TYR A 110 -4.53 -1.20 -5.81
C TYR A 110 -5.20 -0.08 -6.63
N PRO A 111 -4.75 0.18 -7.88
CA PRO A 111 -3.79 -0.60 -8.68
C PRO A 111 -2.35 -0.57 -8.17
N GLY A 112 -1.78 -1.78 -7.96
CA GLY A 112 -0.37 -1.95 -7.61
C GLY A 112 0.55 -1.53 -8.76
N PHE A 113 1.85 -1.42 -8.52
CA PHE A 113 2.76 -0.78 -9.48
C PHE A 113 2.66 -1.31 -10.91
N PHE A 114 2.44 -2.62 -11.07
CA PHE A 114 2.42 -3.25 -12.39
C PHE A 114 1.03 -3.67 -12.87
N ALA A 115 -0.03 -3.28 -12.15
CA ALA A 115 -1.40 -3.66 -12.44
C ALA A 115 -1.84 -3.34 -13.89
N HIS A 116 -1.36 -2.22 -14.42
CA HIS A 116 -1.67 -1.72 -15.76
C HIS A 116 -0.71 -2.19 -16.85
N MET A 117 0.27 -3.02 -16.50
CA MET A 117 1.24 -3.50 -17.47
C MET A 117 0.70 -4.72 -18.21
N ARG A 118 0.80 -4.69 -19.55
CA ARG A 118 0.47 -5.86 -20.38
C ARG A 118 1.39 -7.03 -19.99
N ARG A 119 0.89 -8.25 -20.15
CA ARG A 119 1.64 -9.49 -19.83
C ARG A 119 3.03 -9.55 -20.49
N GLU A 120 3.16 -9.03 -21.70
CA GLU A 120 4.44 -8.91 -22.42
C GLU A 120 5.43 -7.92 -21.75
N GLN A 121 4.92 -6.85 -21.14
CA GLN A 121 5.72 -5.87 -20.40
C GLN A 121 6.16 -6.43 -19.05
N LEU A 122 5.29 -7.17 -18.37
CA LEU A 122 5.62 -7.94 -17.17
C LEU A 122 6.68 -9.02 -17.45
N GLN A 123 6.58 -9.73 -18.57
CA GLN A 123 7.60 -10.69 -18.98
C GLN A 123 8.94 -10.03 -19.28
N LYS A 124 8.95 -8.83 -19.89
CA LYS A 124 10.18 -8.05 -20.09
C LYS A 124 10.78 -7.53 -18.79
N LEU A 125 9.94 -7.24 -17.79
CA LEU A 125 10.37 -6.89 -16.44
C LEU A 125 11.04 -8.07 -15.73
N GLY A 126 10.56 -9.29 -15.96
CA GLY A 126 11.13 -10.51 -15.42
C GLY A 126 11.43 -10.39 -13.91
N GLU A 127 12.68 -10.65 -13.53
CA GLU A 127 13.17 -10.54 -12.14
C GLU A 127 13.11 -9.11 -11.57
N GLY A 128 13.08 -8.08 -12.43
CA GLY A 128 13.09 -6.67 -12.04
C GLY A 128 11.85 -6.23 -11.26
N ALA A 129 10.67 -6.79 -11.56
CA ALA A 129 9.45 -6.52 -10.79
C ALA A 129 9.57 -7.04 -9.35
N GLY A 130 10.09 -8.26 -9.18
CA GLY A 130 10.32 -8.84 -7.86
C GLY A 130 11.47 -8.16 -7.09
N VAL A 131 12.46 -7.59 -7.78
CA VAL A 131 13.47 -6.72 -7.13
C VAL A 131 12.82 -5.42 -6.64
N PHE A 132 11.96 -4.81 -7.44
CA PHE A 132 11.26 -3.59 -7.07
C PHE A 132 10.37 -3.77 -5.84
N GLU A 133 9.51 -4.80 -5.83
CA GLU A 133 8.65 -5.10 -4.68
C GLU A 133 9.47 -5.37 -3.40
N ARG A 134 10.68 -5.95 -3.53
CA ARG A 134 11.60 -6.15 -2.41
C ARG A 134 12.19 -4.83 -1.90
N VAL A 135 12.64 -3.96 -2.80
CA VAL A 135 13.16 -2.63 -2.44
C VAL A 135 12.08 -1.80 -1.75
N MET A 136 10.85 -1.79 -2.28
CA MET A 136 9.72 -1.09 -1.63
C MET A 136 9.43 -1.66 -0.23
N GLY A 137 9.50 -2.99 -0.08
CA GLY A 137 9.40 -3.64 1.22
C GLY A 137 10.44 -3.14 2.23
N GLN A 138 11.70 -2.93 1.82
CA GLN A 138 12.75 -2.38 2.70
C GLN A 138 12.43 -0.98 3.24
N PHE A 139 11.55 -0.23 2.56
CA PHE A 139 11.08 1.08 2.99
C PHE A 139 9.70 1.03 3.67
N ASN A 140 9.28 -0.15 4.14
CA ASN A 140 7.99 -0.37 4.80
C ASN A 140 6.77 -0.02 3.94
N ILE A 141 6.88 -0.28 2.63
CA ILE A 141 5.81 -0.08 1.66
C ILE A 141 5.34 -1.45 1.17
N GLY A 142 4.08 -1.76 1.48
CA GLY A 142 3.35 -2.92 0.97
C GLY A 142 2.28 -2.51 -0.05
N GLU A 143 1.61 -3.50 -0.62
CA GLU A 143 0.51 -3.31 -1.57
C GLU A 143 -0.72 -4.09 -1.11
N LEU A 144 -1.89 -3.47 -1.12
CA LEU A 144 -3.17 -4.15 -0.95
C LEU A 144 -3.73 -4.51 -2.33
N LYS A 145 -3.86 -5.81 -2.59
CA LYS A 145 -4.42 -6.39 -3.81
C LYS A 145 -5.79 -7.00 -3.53
N VAL A 146 -6.66 -6.95 -4.54
CA VAL A 146 -7.91 -7.71 -4.54
C VAL A 146 -7.70 -8.95 -5.41
N GLU A 147 -7.81 -10.13 -4.81
CA GLU A 147 -7.74 -11.41 -5.52
C GLU A 147 -9.11 -12.10 -5.43
N GLY A 148 -9.93 -11.93 -6.47
CA GLY A 148 -11.33 -12.36 -6.44
C GLY A 148 -12.12 -11.59 -5.38
N LYS A 149 -12.50 -12.26 -4.29
CA LYS A 149 -13.18 -11.64 -3.13
C LYS A 149 -12.24 -11.34 -1.97
N ASN A 150 -10.98 -11.74 -2.08
CA ASN A 150 -10.03 -11.68 -0.98
C ASN A 150 -9.21 -10.39 -1.05
N LEU A 151 -8.85 -9.88 0.12
CA LEU A 151 -7.87 -8.84 0.28
C LEU A 151 -6.53 -9.47 0.64
N VAL A 152 -5.49 -9.09 -0.08
CA VAL A 152 -4.15 -9.62 0.09
C VAL A 152 -3.19 -8.46 0.29
N VAL A 153 -2.44 -8.46 1.38
CA VAL A 153 -1.32 -7.52 1.57
C VAL A 153 -0.05 -8.21 1.10
N MET A 154 0.54 -7.66 0.05
CA MET A 154 1.85 -8.02 -0.45
C MET A 154 2.90 -7.13 0.21
N TYR A 155 3.97 -7.72 0.71
CA TYR A 155 5.08 -7.00 1.32
C TYR A 155 6.39 -7.72 1.02
N ASN A 156 7.42 -6.96 0.63
CA ASN A 156 8.74 -7.47 0.28
C ASN A 156 8.70 -8.59 -0.80
N GLY A 157 7.83 -8.41 -1.81
CA GLY A 157 7.61 -9.37 -2.90
C GLY A 157 6.92 -10.68 -2.49
N ALA A 158 6.23 -10.70 -1.35
CA ALA A 158 5.57 -11.90 -0.83
C ALA A 158 4.20 -11.58 -0.23
N ARG A 159 3.36 -12.61 -0.11
CA ARG A 159 2.08 -12.50 0.60
C ARG A 159 2.36 -12.42 2.10
N TYR A 160 2.08 -11.27 2.70
CA TYR A 160 2.19 -11.04 4.14
C TYR A 160 0.90 -11.43 4.85
N TRP A 161 -0.25 -10.99 4.32
CA TRP A 161 -1.56 -11.28 4.89
C TRP A 161 -2.61 -11.56 3.80
N ASP A 162 -3.57 -12.42 4.13
CA ASP A 162 -4.75 -12.74 3.35
C ASP A 162 -6.01 -12.66 4.22
N SER A 163 -7.07 -12.02 3.73
CA SER A 163 -8.35 -11.92 4.43
C SER A 163 -8.99 -13.27 4.79
N VAL A 164 -8.62 -14.35 4.10
CA VAL A 164 -9.16 -15.69 4.32
C VAL A 164 -8.21 -16.56 5.15
N PHE A 165 -6.90 -16.42 4.93
CA PHE A 165 -5.90 -17.33 5.50
C PHE A 165 -5.05 -16.70 6.62
N GLY A 166 -5.25 -15.41 6.93
CA GLY A 166 -4.50 -14.71 7.97
C GLY A 166 -3.08 -14.33 7.53
N VAL A 167 -2.18 -14.13 8.50
CA VAL A 167 -0.78 -13.79 8.22
C VAL A 167 0.00 -15.05 7.84
N ASN A 168 0.87 -14.90 6.84
CA ASN A 168 1.78 -15.97 6.44
C ASN A 168 2.90 -16.12 7.47
N ALA A 169 2.77 -17.11 8.35
CA ALA A 169 3.65 -17.32 9.51
C ALA A 169 5.11 -17.67 9.15
N ASP A 170 5.37 -18.12 7.91
CA ASP A 170 6.71 -18.54 7.48
C ASP A 170 7.66 -17.36 7.21
N ARG A 171 7.18 -16.11 7.33
CA ARG A 171 7.98 -14.91 7.04
C ARG A 171 7.83 -13.84 8.12
N GLN A 172 8.88 -13.72 8.94
CA GLN A 172 9.02 -12.65 9.95
C GLN A 172 9.46 -11.35 9.28
N TYR A 173 8.56 -10.71 8.55
CA TYR A 173 8.77 -9.37 8.04
C TYR A 173 8.27 -8.33 9.05
N ASN A 174 9.11 -7.36 9.39
CA ASN A 174 8.74 -6.31 10.35
C ASN A 174 8.01 -5.17 9.62
N PHE A 175 6.70 -5.34 9.41
CA PHE A 175 5.84 -4.28 8.89
C PHE A 175 5.51 -3.29 10.01
N SER A 176 6.47 -2.44 10.34
CA SER A 176 6.39 -1.49 11.46
C SER A 176 6.77 -0.09 11.01
N PRO A 177 6.42 0.96 11.77
CA PRO A 177 6.96 2.29 11.58
C PRO A 177 8.49 2.29 11.45
N LEU A 178 9.00 3.13 10.56
CA LEU A 178 10.43 3.46 10.56
C LEU A 178 10.71 4.40 11.73
N VAL A 179 11.71 4.08 12.54
CA VAL A 179 12.11 4.90 13.69
C VAL A 179 13.21 5.87 13.22
N PHE A 180 12.94 7.19 13.29
CA PHE A 180 13.89 8.25 12.96
C PHE A 180 13.92 9.35 14.03
#